data_AF-A0A1C7YYA3-F1
#
_entry.id   AF-A0A1C7YYA3-F1
#
_cell.length_a   1.000
_cell.length_b   1.000
_cell.length_c   1.000
_cell.angle_alpha   90.00
_cell.angle_beta   90.00
_cell.angle_gamma   90.00
#
_symmetry.space_group_name_H-M   'P 1'
#
loop_
_entity.id
_entity.type
_entity.pdbx_description
1 polymer ?
#
loop_
_entity_poly.entity_id
_entity_poly.type
_entity_poly.pdbx_seq_one_letter_code
_entity_poly.pdbx_strand_id
1 'polypeptide(L)'
;MSHIEIDFIGVETAKSGDAITIRYEKNGVTGVHVVDGGYVDTGAQVIEQLRKFYGTTKIDNVVLTHPDLDHANGLRAVLEECDVGKLWLNRPWLYADELIDRFATYTSVDALERKLRSVYSTGNFEASAPRVGEMLRARQTHFRVVGTGDHYCLERQ
;
A
#
# COMPACT_ATOMS: atom_id res chain seq x y z
N MET A 1 -16.42 -23.94 -2.19
CA MET A 1 -16.85 -23.74 -0.77
C MET A 1 -16.20 -22.43 -0.35
N SER A 2 -16.95 -21.42 0.09
CA SER A 2 -16.34 -20.10 0.32
C SER A 2 -15.43 -20.12 1.54
N HIS A 3 -14.19 -19.66 1.38
CA HIS A 3 -13.21 -19.51 2.46
C HIS A 3 -12.52 -18.16 2.34
N ILE A 4 -11.97 -17.69 3.46
CA ILE A 4 -11.12 -16.52 3.56
C ILE A 4 -9.96 -16.90 4.48
N GLU A 5 -8.75 -16.65 4.03
CA GLU A 5 -7.50 -16.83 4.74
C GLU A 5 -6.78 -15.48 4.78
N ILE A 6 -6.26 -15.13 5.95
CA ILE A 6 -5.52 -13.90 6.19
C ILE A 6 -4.31 -14.32 7.04
N ASP A 7 -3.13 -14.16 6.49
CA ASP A 7 -1.87 -14.51 7.16
C ASP A 7 -1.09 -13.25 7.49
N PHE A 8 -0.70 -13.12 8.76
CA PHE A 8 0.20 -12.07 9.23
C PHE A 8 1.62 -12.65 9.26
N ILE A 9 2.50 -12.13 8.40
CA ILE A 9 3.88 -12.59 8.30
C ILE A 9 4.72 -11.89 9.37
N GLY A 10 5.46 -12.68 10.14
CA GLY A 10 6.33 -12.16 11.19
C GLY A 10 7.41 -11.26 10.60
N VAL A 11 7.42 -9.99 11.01
CA VAL A 11 8.57 -9.10 10.77
C VAL A 11 9.58 -9.34 11.90
N GLU A 12 10.69 -10.01 11.59
CA GLU A 12 11.70 -10.44 12.58
C GLU A 12 12.59 -9.28 13.08
N THR A 13 11.96 -8.25 13.65
CA THR A 13 12.64 -7.06 14.18
C THR A 13 12.00 -6.58 15.48
N ALA A 14 12.75 -5.82 16.29
CA ALA A 14 12.22 -5.17 17.49
C ALA A 14 11.29 -3.96 17.16
N LYS A 15 11.20 -3.56 15.90
CA LYS A 15 10.35 -2.49 15.39
C LYS A 15 9.11 -3.06 14.70
N SER A 16 8.04 -2.27 14.63
CA SER A 16 6.84 -2.61 13.87
C SER A 16 7.10 -2.70 12.37
N GLY A 17 6.19 -3.33 11.66
CA GLY A 17 6.12 -3.43 10.22
C GLY A 17 5.02 -4.43 9.86
N ASP A 18 4.33 -4.23 8.75
CA ASP A 18 3.22 -5.09 8.36
C ASP A 18 3.54 -5.81 7.05
N ALA A 19 3.21 -7.10 7.01
CA ALA A 19 3.24 -7.93 5.81
C ALA A 19 2.12 -8.95 5.90
N ILE A 20 1.12 -8.82 5.02
CA ILE A 20 -0.12 -9.60 5.12
C ILE A 20 -0.43 -10.21 3.76
N THR A 21 -0.69 -11.52 3.74
CA THR A 21 -1.24 -12.20 2.56
C THR A 21 -2.69 -12.58 2.78
N ILE A 22 -3.50 -12.47 1.73
CA ILE A 22 -4.93 -12.76 1.78
C ILE A 22 -5.28 -13.67 0.61
N ARG A 23 -5.99 -14.77 0.89
CA ARG A 23 -6.66 -15.59 -0.11
C ARG A 23 -8.13 -15.74 0.22
N TYR A 24 -9.00 -15.68 -0.77
CA TYR A 24 -10.39 -16.11 -0.60
C TYR A 24 -10.92 -16.83 -1.83
N GLU A 25 -11.98 -17.61 -1.64
CA GLU A 25 -12.78 -18.17 -2.73
C GLU A 25 -14.23 -17.73 -2.60
N LYS A 26 -14.77 -17.16 -3.68
CA LYS A 26 -16.20 -16.81 -3.78
C LYS A 26 -16.72 -17.25 -5.13
N ASN A 27 -17.79 -18.04 -5.14
CA ASN A 27 -18.42 -18.57 -6.36
C ASN A 27 -17.42 -19.29 -7.30
N GLY A 28 -16.46 -20.03 -6.74
CA GLY A 28 -15.42 -20.73 -7.50
C GLY A 28 -14.32 -19.83 -8.08
N VAL A 29 -14.32 -18.54 -7.74
CA VAL A 29 -13.26 -17.60 -8.11
C VAL A 29 -12.38 -17.35 -6.90
N THR A 30 -11.08 -17.62 -7.06
CA THR A 30 -10.06 -17.32 -6.06
C THR A 30 -9.50 -15.92 -6.26
N GLY A 31 -9.39 -15.14 -5.18
CA GLY A 31 -8.66 -13.88 -5.14
C GLY A 31 -7.44 -13.99 -4.24
N VAL A 32 -6.31 -13.44 -4.66
CA VAL A 32 -5.05 -13.39 -3.89
C VAL A 32 -4.55 -11.95 -3.81
N HIS A 33 -4.30 -11.47 -2.59
CA HIS A 33 -3.87 -10.10 -2.33
C HIS A 33 -2.70 -10.06 -1.34
N VAL A 34 -1.89 -9.02 -1.44
CA VAL A 34 -0.84 -8.69 -0.47
C VAL A 34 -1.08 -7.27 0.03
N VAL A 35 -1.02 -7.08 1.35
CA VAL A 35 -1.10 -5.77 2.01
C VAL A 35 0.19 -5.56 2.78
N ASP A 36 0.96 -4.57 2.34
CA ASP A 36 2.32 -4.28 2.77
C ASP A 36 3.28 -5.50 2.64
N GLY A 37 4.58 -5.24 2.73
CA GLY A 37 5.62 -6.24 2.51
C GLY A 37 6.64 -6.31 3.62
N GLY A 38 6.48 -5.54 4.69
CA GLY A 38 7.45 -5.48 5.77
C GLY A 38 8.79 -4.90 5.31
N TYR A 39 9.85 -5.41 5.93
CA TYR A 39 11.23 -5.08 5.62
C TYR A 39 11.75 -5.86 4.40
N VAL A 40 12.97 -5.55 3.95
CA VAL A 40 13.61 -6.22 2.80
C VAL A 40 13.58 -7.75 2.94
N ASP A 41 13.97 -8.27 4.11
CA ASP A 41 14.04 -9.71 4.37
C ASP A 41 12.65 -10.38 4.46
N THR A 42 11.61 -9.60 4.75
CA THR A 42 10.22 -10.08 4.82
C THR A 42 9.68 -10.39 3.42
N GLY A 43 10.18 -9.73 2.36
CA GLY A 43 9.73 -9.95 0.99
C GLY A 43 9.87 -11.42 0.54
N ALA A 44 10.99 -12.06 0.87
CA ALA A 44 11.21 -13.47 0.56
C ALA A 44 10.20 -14.39 1.30
N GLN A 45 9.86 -14.06 2.54
CA GLN A 45 8.90 -14.83 3.34
C GLN A 45 7.48 -14.72 2.78
N VAL A 46 7.08 -13.53 2.32
CA VAL A 46 5.80 -13.32 1.63
C VAL A 46 5.72 -14.20 0.39
N ILE A 47 6.76 -14.21 -0.45
CA ILE A 47 6.80 -15.02 -1.67
C ILE A 47 6.76 -16.52 -1.34
N GLU A 48 7.48 -16.96 -0.30
CA GLU A 48 7.43 -18.35 0.16
C GLU A 48 6.03 -18.73 0.67
N GLN A 49 5.38 -17.87 1.45
CA GLN A 49 4.01 -18.09 1.93
C GLN A 49 3.05 -18.31 0.77
N LEU A 50 3.08 -17.42 -0.23
CA LEU A 50 2.25 -17.50 -1.43
C LEU A 50 2.49 -18.81 -2.19
N ARG A 51 3.75 -19.19 -2.42
CA ARG A 51 4.10 -20.44 -3.11
C ARG A 51 3.64 -21.68 -2.33
N LYS A 52 3.89 -21.72 -1.03
CA LYS A 52 3.69 -22.90 -0.19
C LYS A 52 2.24 -23.13 0.19
N PHE A 53 1.53 -22.09 0.61
CA PHE A 53 0.17 -22.21 1.13
C PHE A 53 -0.90 -21.84 0.10
N TYR A 54 -0.59 -20.91 -0.81
CA TYR A 54 -1.54 -20.50 -1.86
C TYR A 54 -1.33 -21.23 -3.18
N GLY A 55 -0.15 -21.81 -3.41
CA GLY A 55 0.18 -22.55 -4.63
C GLY A 55 0.34 -21.66 -5.86
N THR A 56 0.57 -20.35 -5.66
CA THR A 56 0.63 -19.36 -6.75
C THR A 56 1.48 -18.16 -6.35
N THR A 57 2.11 -17.50 -7.34
CA THR A 57 2.71 -16.16 -7.21
C THR A 57 1.96 -15.13 -8.06
N LYS A 58 0.77 -15.47 -8.55
CA LYS A 58 -0.13 -14.51 -9.18
C LYS A 58 -0.91 -13.78 -8.10
N ILE A 59 -0.79 -12.46 -8.08
CA ILE A 59 -1.40 -11.58 -7.08
C ILE A 59 -2.32 -10.61 -7.82
N ASP A 60 -3.61 -10.59 -7.46
CA ASP A 60 -4.56 -9.68 -8.11
C ASP A 60 -4.33 -8.22 -7.71
N ASN A 61 -4.06 -8.00 -6.41
CA ASN A 61 -3.84 -6.68 -5.84
C ASN A 61 -2.72 -6.71 -4.81
N VAL A 62 -1.74 -5.84 -4.98
CA VAL A 62 -0.80 -5.43 -3.93
C VAL A 62 -1.26 -4.07 -3.41
N VAL A 63 -1.35 -3.90 -2.10
CA VAL A 63 -1.75 -2.65 -1.45
C VAL A 63 -0.61 -2.19 -0.58
N LEU A 64 -0.16 -0.94 -0.78
CA LEU A 64 0.78 -0.29 0.13
C LEU A 64 0.02 0.78 0.92
N THR A 65 -0.08 0.58 2.23
CA THR A 65 -0.88 1.43 3.12
C THR A 65 -0.27 2.83 3.26
N HIS A 66 1.04 2.91 3.47
CA HIS A 66 1.84 4.13 3.52
C HIS A 66 3.30 3.83 3.11
N PRO A 67 4.09 4.85 2.72
CA PRO A 67 5.39 4.66 2.06
C PRO A 67 6.54 4.27 3.00
N ASP A 68 6.27 4.07 4.29
CA ASP A 68 7.34 3.87 5.27
C ASP A 68 8.10 2.57 4.99
N LEU A 69 9.39 2.59 5.33
CA LEU A 69 10.35 1.56 4.95
C LEU A 69 10.02 0.18 5.54
N ASP A 70 9.31 0.14 6.66
CA ASP A 70 8.84 -1.06 7.35
C ASP A 70 7.54 -1.64 6.78
N HIS A 71 6.98 -1.03 5.74
CA HIS A 71 5.82 -1.52 4.98
C HIS A 71 6.18 -1.73 3.50
N ALA A 72 6.95 -0.82 2.91
CA ALA A 72 7.21 -0.82 1.48
C ALA A 72 8.35 -1.75 1.06
N ASN A 73 9.39 -1.93 1.87
CA ASN A 73 10.66 -2.49 1.36
C ASN A 73 10.54 -3.93 0.86
N GLY A 74 9.82 -4.81 1.56
CA GLY A 74 9.65 -6.19 1.12
C GLY A 74 8.79 -6.32 -0.14
N LEU A 75 7.96 -5.32 -0.45
CA LEU A 75 7.17 -5.32 -1.70
C LEU A 75 8.04 -5.20 -2.95
N ARG A 76 9.31 -4.76 -2.85
CA ARG A 76 10.21 -4.72 -4.01
C ARG A 76 10.42 -6.12 -4.61
N ALA A 77 10.77 -7.09 -3.76
CA ALA A 77 10.93 -8.48 -4.17
C ALA A 77 9.61 -9.05 -4.70
N VAL A 78 8.47 -8.73 -4.06
CA VAL A 78 7.15 -9.16 -4.52
C VAL A 78 6.86 -8.65 -5.92
N LEU A 79 7.10 -7.37 -6.21
CA LEU A 79 6.85 -6.78 -7.53
C LEU A 79 7.84 -7.27 -8.60
N GLU A 80 9.05 -7.65 -8.22
CA GLU A 80 10.06 -8.18 -9.13
C GLU A 80 9.83 -9.67 -9.47
N GLU A 81 9.36 -10.48 -8.52
CA GLU A 81 9.28 -11.94 -8.66
C GLU A 81 7.86 -12.50 -8.87
N CYS A 82 6.81 -11.72 -8.60
CA CYS A 82 5.41 -12.16 -8.70
C CYS A 82 4.69 -11.57 -9.91
N ASP A 83 3.66 -12.27 -10.41
CA ASP A 83 2.76 -11.74 -11.44
C ASP A 83 1.70 -10.86 -10.77
N VAL A 84 1.98 -9.56 -10.66
CA VAL A 84 1.13 -8.59 -9.98
C VAL A 84 0.17 -7.91 -10.96
N GLY A 85 -1.13 -8.13 -10.75
CA GLY A 85 -2.20 -7.56 -11.57
C GLY A 85 -2.37 -6.05 -11.39
N LYS A 86 -2.40 -5.57 -10.14
CA LYS A 86 -2.55 -4.16 -9.76
C LYS A 86 -1.75 -3.84 -8.51
N LEU A 87 -1.10 -2.68 -8.51
CA LEU A 87 -0.50 -2.07 -7.31
C LEU A 87 -1.34 -0.87 -6.88
N TRP A 88 -1.79 -0.84 -5.64
CA TRP A 88 -2.59 0.23 -5.05
C TRP A 88 -1.71 1.08 -4.14
N LEU A 89 -1.54 2.35 -4.52
CA LEU A 89 -0.76 3.34 -3.79
C LEU A 89 -1.62 4.53 -3.41
N ASN A 90 -1.32 5.14 -2.28
CA ASN A 90 -1.87 6.44 -1.93
C ASN A 90 -1.11 7.55 -2.68
N ARG A 91 -1.81 8.30 -3.53
CA ARG A 91 -1.23 9.36 -4.39
C ARG A 91 -1.92 10.70 -4.18
N PRO A 92 -1.86 11.28 -2.98
CA PRO A 92 -2.68 12.44 -2.62
C PRO A 92 -2.30 13.69 -3.42
N TRP A 93 -1.08 13.75 -3.97
CA TRP A 93 -0.63 14.86 -4.81
C TRP A 93 -1.43 15.01 -6.11
N LEU A 94 -2.05 13.95 -6.63
CA LEU A 94 -2.92 14.03 -7.82
C LEU A 94 -4.21 14.82 -7.55
N TYR A 95 -4.51 15.06 -6.27
CA TYR A 95 -5.73 15.69 -5.77
C TYR A 95 -5.41 16.93 -4.93
N ALA A 96 -4.23 17.54 -5.12
CA ALA A 96 -3.79 18.66 -4.30
C ALA A 96 -4.73 19.88 -4.40
N ASP A 97 -5.38 20.08 -5.56
CA ASP A 97 -6.39 21.10 -5.80
C ASP A 97 -7.68 20.85 -5.01
N GLU A 98 -8.13 19.60 -4.92
CA GLU A 98 -9.29 19.21 -4.10
C GLU A 98 -8.99 19.27 -2.60
N LEU A 99 -7.73 19.07 -2.21
CA LEU A 99 -7.31 18.97 -0.81
C LEU A 99 -6.91 20.31 -0.18
N ILE A 100 -6.62 21.34 -0.98
CA ILE A 100 -5.96 22.56 -0.49
C ILE A 100 -6.71 23.25 0.67
N ASP A 101 -8.03 23.31 0.60
CA ASP A 101 -8.87 23.93 1.63
C ASP A 101 -8.87 23.15 2.97
N ARG A 102 -8.28 21.95 3.01
CA ARG A 102 -8.08 21.17 4.23
C ARG A 102 -6.78 21.52 4.96
N PHE A 103 -5.87 22.26 4.32
CA PHE A 103 -4.57 22.63 4.87
C PHE A 103 -4.52 24.11 5.24
N ALA A 104 -4.59 24.42 6.53
CA ALA A 104 -4.55 25.80 7.03
C ALA A 104 -3.28 26.59 6.64
N THR A 105 -2.19 25.90 6.31
CA THR A 105 -0.88 26.49 6.02
C THR A 105 -0.54 26.55 4.52
N TYR A 106 -1.37 26.01 3.63
CA TYR A 106 -1.12 25.99 2.20
C TYR A 106 -2.12 26.86 1.44
N THR A 107 -1.61 27.77 0.61
CA THR A 107 -2.41 28.63 -0.30
C THR A 107 -2.07 28.42 -1.78
N SER A 108 -1.10 27.55 -2.08
CA SER A 108 -0.69 27.18 -3.45
C SER A 108 -0.85 25.68 -3.65
N VAL A 109 -1.63 25.29 -4.67
CA VAL A 109 -1.84 23.90 -5.07
C VAL A 109 -0.51 23.24 -5.43
N ASP A 110 0.33 23.91 -6.24
CA ASP A 110 1.64 23.39 -6.63
C ASP A 110 2.56 23.14 -5.42
N ALA A 111 2.51 24.02 -4.41
CA ALA A 111 3.30 23.84 -3.20
C ALA A 111 2.83 22.62 -2.40
N LEU A 112 1.51 22.44 -2.27
CA LEU A 112 0.92 21.28 -1.61
C LEU A 112 1.23 19.99 -2.38
N GLU A 113 1.08 20.01 -3.70
CA GLU A 113 1.42 18.88 -4.57
C GLU A 113 2.88 18.45 -4.35
N ARG A 114 3.83 19.40 -4.37
CA ARG A 114 5.25 19.08 -4.15
C ARG A 114 5.51 18.48 -2.76
N LYS A 115 4.88 19.02 -1.70
CA LYS A 115 5.03 18.45 -0.35
C LYS A 115 4.43 17.05 -0.29
N LEU A 116 3.23 16.85 -0.82
CA LEU A 116 2.58 15.54 -0.86
C LEU A 116 3.40 14.53 -1.66
N ARG A 117 3.96 14.91 -2.81
CA ARG A 117 4.92 14.07 -3.54
C ARG A 117 6.14 13.75 -2.69
N SER A 118 6.72 14.71 -1.96
CA SER A 118 7.91 14.43 -1.14
C SER A 118 7.65 13.48 0.04
N VAL A 119 6.44 13.50 0.60
CA VAL A 119 6.07 12.68 1.78
C VAL A 119 5.57 11.30 1.36
N TYR A 120 4.79 11.23 0.27
CA TYR A 120 4.14 10.00 -0.19
C TYR A 120 4.85 9.31 -1.35
N SER A 121 5.87 9.92 -1.97
CA SER A 121 6.63 9.25 -3.02
C SER A 121 7.43 8.10 -2.42
N THR A 122 7.08 6.89 -2.85
CA THR A 122 7.72 5.64 -2.47
C THR A 122 9.00 5.35 -3.28
N GLY A 123 9.48 6.28 -4.12
CA GLY A 123 10.52 5.98 -5.09
C GLY A 123 9.97 5.19 -6.29
N ASN A 124 10.76 4.24 -6.83
CA ASN A 124 10.48 3.59 -8.13
C ASN A 124 9.28 2.62 -8.18
N PHE A 125 8.47 2.47 -7.13
CA PHE A 125 7.32 1.55 -7.13
C PHE A 125 6.28 1.86 -8.22
N GLU A 126 6.12 3.14 -8.58
CA GLU A 126 5.20 3.52 -9.65
C GLU A 126 5.62 2.99 -11.02
N ALA A 127 6.93 2.75 -11.22
CA ALA A 127 7.48 2.27 -12.48
C ALA A 127 7.52 0.74 -12.59
N SER A 128 7.40 0.02 -11.46
CA SER A 128 7.55 -1.44 -11.42
C SER A 128 6.24 -2.22 -11.56
N ALA A 129 5.07 -1.58 -11.42
CA ALA A 129 3.79 -2.27 -11.59
C ALA A 129 3.22 -2.10 -13.01
N PRO A 130 2.70 -3.17 -13.65
CA PRO A 130 2.10 -3.09 -14.99
C PRO A 130 0.82 -2.24 -15.01
N ARG A 131 0.14 -2.09 -13.86
CA ARG A 131 -0.99 -1.18 -13.63
C ARG A 131 -0.96 -0.64 -12.20
N VAL A 132 -0.85 0.68 -12.06
CA VAL A 132 -1.02 1.37 -10.77
C VAL A 132 -2.50 1.72 -10.60
N GLY A 133 -3.18 1.05 -9.68
CA GLY A 133 -4.51 1.41 -9.20
C GLY A 133 -4.42 2.57 -8.21
N GLU A 134 -5.43 3.43 -8.19
CA GLU A 134 -5.48 4.56 -7.25
C GLU A 134 -6.20 4.16 -5.98
N MET A 135 -5.47 4.07 -4.87
CA MET A 135 -6.06 4.00 -3.54
C MET A 135 -6.47 5.41 -3.14
N LEU A 136 -7.61 5.88 -3.67
CA LEU A 136 -8.53 6.89 -3.11
C LEU A 136 -9.45 7.48 -4.22
N ARG A 137 -10.56 6.78 -4.48
CA ARG A 137 -11.86 7.44 -4.78
C ARG A 137 -12.86 7.19 -3.65
N ALA A 138 -12.39 6.94 -2.43
CA ALA A 138 -13.27 7.09 -1.28
C ALA A 138 -13.51 8.59 -1.14
N ARG A 139 -14.75 9.05 -1.38
CA ARG A 139 -15.16 10.43 -1.10
C ARG A 139 -14.65 10.78 0.30
N GLN A 140 -13.59 11.59 0.39
CA GLN A 140 -12.98 12.02 1.64
C GLN A 140 -13.86 13.04 2.37
N THR A 141 -15.15 12.74 2.52
CA THR A 141 -16.07 13.63 3.25
C THR A 141 -16.01 13.42 4.76
N HIS A 142 -15.21 12.47 5.26
CA HIS A 142 -15.17 12.10 6.69
C HIS A 142 -13.75 11.84 7.22
N PHE A 143 -12.70 12.40 6.62
CA PHE A 143 -11.33 12.26 7.14
C PHE A 143 -10.70 13.63 7.35
N ARG A 144 -9.97 13.81 8.45
CA ARG A 144 -9.13 14.96 8.75
C ARG A 144 -7.68 14.54 8.63
N VAL A 145 -6.86 15.39 8.00
CA VAL A 145 -5.41 15.26 8.09
C VAL A 145 -4.99 15.67 9.50
N VAL A 146 -4.43 14.73 10.26
CA VAL A 146 -3.92 14.95 11.62
C VAL A 146 -2.43 14.65 11.62
N GLY A 147 -1.63 15.59 12.11
CA GLY A 147 -0.19 15.50 12.07
C GLY A 147 0.51 16.77 12.58
N THR A 148 1.69 16.60 13.15
CA THR A 148 2.60 17.70 13.52
C THR A 148 3.99 17.39 12.97
N GLY A 149 4.62 18.35 12.29
CA GLY A 149 5.94 18.16 11.69
C GLY A 149 5.88 17.42 10.35
N ASP A 150 6.64 16.33 10.22
CA ASP A 150 6.74 15.52 9.00
C ASP A 150 5.85 14.26 8.97
N HIS A 151 5.03 14.04 10.00
CA HIS A 151 4.09 12.92 10.07
C HIS A 151 2.66 13.43 9.87
N TYR A 152 2.01 12.99 8.79
CA TYR A 152 0.61 13.28 8.49
C TYR A 152 -0.14 11.97 8.29
N CYS A 153 -1.24 11.79 9.03
CA CYS A 153 -2.14 10.65 8.89
C CYS A 153 -3.56 11.16 8.54
N LEU A 154 -4.33 10.36 7.81
CA LEU A 154 -5.74 10.63 7.55
C LEU A 154 -6.57 9.94 8.64
N GLU A 155 -7.02 10.69 9.64
CA GLU A 155 -7.90 10.19 10.69
C GLU A 155 -9.37 10.34 10.30
N ARG A 156 -10.20 9.35 10.63
CA ARG A 156 -11.64 9.40 10.41
C ARG A 156 -12.27 10.38 11.41
N GLN A 157 -13.14 11.29 10.94
CA GLN A 157 -14.02 12.09 11.81
C GLN A 157 -15.12 11.23 12.42
#